data_AF-A0A2V6NP76-F1
#
_entry.id   AF-A0A2V6NP76-F1
#
_cell.length_a   1.000
_cell.length_b   1.000
_cell.length_c   1.000
_cell.angle_alpha   90.00
_cell.angle_beta   90.00
_cell.angle_gamma   90.00
#
_symmetry.space_group_name_H-M   'P 1'
#
loop_
_entity.id
_entity.type
_entity.pdbx_description
1 polymer ?
#
loop_
_entity_poly.entity_id
_entity_poly.type
_entity_poly.pdbx_seq_one_letter_code
_entity_poly.pdbx_strand_id
1 'polypeptide(L)'
;MTKEVLLGAHMSIAGGVHMAIERACSINCTAMQIFVKNNMQWFARPLSTDEIREFLDHQQRAQLGSVFAHANYLINLAATNPQFHANSLRALAEELIRADHLGLPFLVMHPGAHLGAGEEAGLEKITASIDAIWRVI
;
A
#
# COMPACT_ATOMS: atom_id res chain seq x y z
N MET A 1 0.95 -31.62 9.58
CA MET A 1 1.60 -30.33 9.83
C MET A 1 0.51 -29.33 10.18
N THR A 2 0.55 -28.73 11.37
CA THR A 2 -0.34 -27.63 11.72
C THR A 2 0.00 -26.44 10.84
N LYS A 3 -0.98 -25.89 10.14
CA LYS A 3 -0.80 -24.68 9.32
C LYS A 3 -0.28 -23.56 10.21
N GLU A 4 0.83 -22.94 9.84
CA GLU A 4 1.39 -21.82 10.59
C GLU A 4 0.37 -20.67 10.63
N VAL A 5 0.12 -20.13 11.81
CA VAL A 5 -0.84 -19.04 12.00
C VAL A 5 -0.21 -17.77 11.44
N LEU A 6 -0.91 -17.08 10.54
CA LEU A 6 -0.51 -15.76 10.03
C LEU A 6 -0.94 -14.69 11.03
N LEU A 7 0.02 -14.14 11.76
CA LEU A 7 -0.19 -13.11 12.76
C LEU A 7 0.95 -12.10 12.70
N GLY A 8 0.60 -10.82 12.81
CA GLY A 8 1.58 -9.76 12.99
C GLY A 8 0.92 -8.39 13.04
N ALA A 9 1.64 -7.35 12.61
CA ALA A 9 1.19 -5.97 12.72
C ALA A 9 1.58 -5.13 11.49
N HIS A 10 1.12 -3.88 11.49
CA HIS A 10 1.58 -2.88 10.53
C HIS A 10 2.97 -2.38 10.95
N MET A 11 3.98 -2.62 10.12
CA MET A 11 5.37 -2.27 10.39
C MET A 11 5.78 -0.95 9.76
N SER A 12 6.50 -0.15 10.53
CA SER A 12 7.12 1.07 10.02
C SER A 12 8.18 0.74 8.97
N ILE A 13 8.23 1.54 7.90
CA ILE A 13 9.28 1.54 6.87
C ILE A 13 10.32 2.64 7.09
N ALA A 14 10.33 3.28 8.26
CA ALA A 14 11.30 4.34 8.56
C ALA A 14 12.74 3.79 8.46
N GLY A 15 13.61 4.50 7.76
CA GLY A 15 14.98 4.03 7.46
C GLY A 15 15.10 3.11 6.25
N GLY A 16 14.00 2.71 5.62
CA GLY A 16 13.97 1.83 4.45
C GLY A 16 12.87 0.79 4.55
N VAL A 17 12.38 0.31 3.41
CA VAL A 17 11.32 -0.73 3.36
C VAL A 17 11.80 -2.05 3.96
N HIS A 18 13.08 -2.40 3.82
CA HIS A 18 13.68 -3.62 4.39
C HIS A 18 13.61 -3.62 5.93
N MET A 19 13.73 -2.46 6.58
CA MET A 19 13.65 -2.34 8.03
C MET A 19 12.31 -2.83 8.60
N ALA A 20 11.24 -2.84 7.80
CA ALA A 20 9.96 -3.40 8.23
C ALA A 20 10.04 -4.91 8.48
N ILE A 21 10.89 -5.62 7.72
CA ILE A 21 11.11 -7.06 7.85
C ILE A 21 11.81 -7.35 9.18
N GLU A 22 12.91 -6.64 9.47
CA GLU A 22 13.63 -6.78 10.74
C GLU A 22 12.72 -6.52 11.94
N ARG A 23 11.90 -5.46 11.86
CA ARG A 23 10.91 -5.11 12.88
C ARG A 23 9.89 -6.21 13.08
N ALA A 24 9.30 -6.74 12.01
CA ALA A 24 8.35 -7.83 12.08
C ALA A 24 8.95 -9.08 12.75
N CYS A 25 10.14 -9.49 12.31
CA CYS A 25 10.82 -10.68 12.83
C CYS A 25 11.25 -10.51 14.29
N SER A 26 11.66 -9.30 14.72
CA SER A 26 12.05 -9.04 16.11
C SER A 26 10.93 -9.25 17.13
N ILE A 27 9.66 -9.25 16.69
CA ILE A 27 8.50 -9.54 17.53
C ILE A 27 7.78 -10.83 17.12
N ASN A 28 8.45 -11.72 16.38
CA ASN A 28 7.95 -13.02 15.93
C ASN A 28 6.67 -12.95 15.08
N CYS A 29 6.53 -11.92 14.24
CA CYS A 29 5.46 -11.91 13.25
C CYS A 29 5.69 -13.01 12.20
N THR A 30 4.61 -13.62 11.75
CA THR A 30 4.56 -14.54 10.60
C THR A 30 3.86 -13.90 9.40
N ALA A 31 3.25 -12.72 9.59
CA ALA A 31 2.73 -11.87 8.53
C ALA A 31 2.97 -10.38 8.85
N MET A 32 3.06 -9.51 7.85
CA MET A 32 3.15 -8.07 8.09
C MET A 32 2.45 -7.23 7.02
N GLN A 33 1.99 -6.05 7.44
CA GLN A 33 1.51 -4.99 6.55
C GLN A 33 2.49 -3.82 6.59
N ILE A 34 2.70 -3.13 5.47
CA ILE A 34 3.52 -1.91 5.40
C ILE A 34 2.82 -0.82 4.59
N PHE A 35 3.24 0.44 4.75
CA PHE A 35 3.08 1.41 3.67
C PHE A 35 4.20 1.25 2.64
N VAL A 36 3.95 1.57 1.38
CA VAL A 36 4.99 1.58 0.33
C VAL A 36 5.71 2.93 0.20
N LYS A 37 5.24 3.95 0.93
CA LYS A 37 5.84 5.28 1.08
C LYS A 37 5.36 5.96 2.36
N ASN A 38 5.85 7.16 2.66
CA ASN A 38 5.33 7.96 3.78
C ASN A 38 3.81 8.20 3.60
N ASN A 39 3.02 7.76 4.59
CA ASN A 39 1.55 7.81 4.54
C ASN A 39 0.97 9.22 4.66
N MET A 40 1.79 10.22 5.02
CA MET A 40 1.42 11.63 5.11
C MET A 40 1.79 12.43 3.85
N GLN A 41 2.33 11.78 2.81
CA GLN A 41 2.73 12.43 1.56
C GLN A 41 1.98 11.83 0.37
N TRP A 42 1.57 12.70 -0.56
CA TRP A 42 0.94 12.29 -1.82
C TRP A 42 1.89 11.49 -2.70
N PHE A 43 3.12 12.00 -2.85
CA PHE A 43 4.11 11.47 -3.80
C PHE A 43 5.44 11.23 -3.08
N ALA A 44 6.19 10.26 -3.58
CA ALA A 44 7.54 9.97 -3.13
C ALA A 44 8.45 9.77 -4.34
N ARG A 45 9.76 9.91 -4.15
CA ARG A 45 10.71 9.52 -5.21
C ARG A 45 10.53 8.04 -5.56
N PRO A 46 10.81 7.64 -6.81
CA PRO A 46 10.87 6.22 -7.16
C PRO A 46 11.80 5.45 -6.22
N LEU A 47 11.45 4.18 -5.97
CA LEU A 47 12.37 3.25 -5.32
C LEU A 47 13.58 3.03 -6.24
N SER A 48 14.77 3.02 -5.67
CA SER A 48 15.96 2.60 -6.41
C SER A 48 15.98 1.08 -6.57
N THR A 49 16.73 0.60 -7.55
CA THR A 49 16.97 -0.84 -7.74
C THR A 49 17.59 -1.47 -6.49
N ASP A 50 18.46 -0.75 -5.78
CA ASP A 50 19.05 -1.25 -4.53
C ASP A 50 18.03 -1.36 -3.41
N GLU A 51 17.13 -0.39 -3.23
CA GLU A 51 16.05 -0.48 -2.23
C GLU A 51 15.10 -1.65 -2.49
N ILE A 52 14.79 -1.89 -3.77
CA ILE A 52 13.96 -3.02 -4.19
C ILE A 52 14.68 -4.33 -3.88
N ARG A 53 15.94 -4.46 -4.28
CA ARG A 53 16.76 -5.66 -4.06
C ARG A 53 16.94 -5.95 -2.58
N GLU A 54 17.26 -4.94 -1.79
CA GLU A 54 17.45 -5.06 -0.34
C GLU A 54 16.18 -5.57 0.37
N PHE A 55 15.00 -5.15 -0.09
CA PHE A 55 13.74 -5.68 0.40
C PHE A 55 13.49 -7.12 -0.07
N LEU A 56 13.61 -7.38 -1.37
CA LEU A 56 13.25 -8.66 -1.97
C LEU A 56 14.16 -9.81 -1.49
N ASP A 57 15.45 -9.53 -1.36
CA ASP A 57 16.51 -10.50 -1.01
C ASP A 57 16.83 -10.51 0.50
N HIS A 58 16.05 -9.79 1.31
CA HIS A 58 16.27 -9.70 2.74
C HIS A 58 16.22 -11.10 3.38
N GLN A 59 17.27 -11.49 4.10
CA GLN A 59 17.46 -12.86 4.57
C GLN A 59 16.34 -13.35 5.50
N GLN A 60 15.72 -12.45 6.26
CA GLN A 60 14.61 -12.78 7.16
C GLN A 60 13.24 -12.80 6.46
N ARG A 61 13.13 -12.36 5.20
CA ARG A 61 11.85 -12.25 4.49
C ARG A 61 11.13 -13.60 4.39
N ALA A 62 11.89 -14.69 4.22
CA ALA A 62 11.36 -16.04 4.15
C ALA A 62 10.69 -16.52 5.46
N GLN A 63 10.88 -15.82 6.58
CA GLN A 63 10.20 -16.08 7.86
C GLN A 63 8.77 -15.52 7.89
N LEU A 64 8.42 -14.65 6.94
CA LEU A 64 7.10 -14.04 6.82
C LEU A 64 6.31 -14.77 5.72
N GLY A 65 5.31 -15.53 6.13
CA GLY A 65 4.41 -16.23 5.20
C GLY A 65 3.50 -15.31 4.40
N SER A 66 3.31 -14.06 4.84
CA SER A 66 2.55 -13.05 4.10
C SER A 66 3.07 -11.64 4.35
N VAL A 67 3.30 -10.88 3.28
CA VAL A 67 3.70 -9.47 3.31
C VAL A 67 2.85 -8.71 2.33
N PHE A 68 2.19 -7.64 2.76
CA PHE A 68 1.32 -6.84 1.89
C PHE A 68 1.35 -5.36 2.26
N ALA A 69 0.81 -4.53 1.38
CA ALA A 69 0.79 -3.09 1.55
C ALA A 69 -0.57 -2.56 2.02
N HIS A 70 -0.56 -1.36 2.57
CA HIS A 70 -1.72 -0.49 2.73
C HIS A 70 -1.47 0.81 1.96
N ALA A 71 -2.50 1.32 1.30
CA ALA A 71 -2.48 2.57 0.58
C ALA A 71 -2.40 3.77 1.54
N ASN A 72 -1.85 4.92 1.13
CA ASN A 72 -1.83 6.09 2.01
C ASN A 72 -3.25 6.55 2.42
N TYR A 73 -3.34 7.27 3.54
CA TYR A 73 -4.62 7.76 4.07
C TYR A 73 -5.17 9.00 3.37
N LEU A 74 -4.36 9.64 2.52
CA LEU A 74 -4.79 10.82 1.76
C LEU A 74 -5.66 10.43 0.56
N ILE A 75 -5.50 9.21 0.03
CA ILE A 75 -6.26 8.68 -1.10
C ILE A 75 -7.74 8.60 -0.73
N ASN A 76 -8.56 9.30 -1.50
CA ASN A 76 -10.01 9.20 -1.45
C ASN A 76 -10.58 9.17 -2.88
N LEU A 77 -10.99 7.99 -3.34
CA LEU A 77 -11.53 7.84 -4.70
C LEU A 77 -12.92 8.47 -4.86
N ALA A 78 -13.61 8.78 -3.76
CA ALA A 78 -14.87 9.52 -3.75
C ALA A 78 -14.69 11.04 -3.58
N ALA A 79 -13.46 11.56 -3.58
CA ALA A 79 -13.19 12.97 -3.33
C ALA A 79 -13.96 13.88 -4.30
N THR A 80 -14.74 14.82 -3.77
CA THR A 80 -15.51 15.78 -4.58
C THR A 80 -14.64 16.93 -5.09
N ASN A 81 -13.58 17.28 -4.37
CA ASN A 81 -12.58 18.26 -4.82
C ASN A 81 -11.76 17.68 -5.99
N PRO A 82 -11.74 18.34 -7.17
CA PRO A 82 -11.07 17.81 -8.36
C PRO A 82 -9.57 17.57 -8.19
N GLN A 83 -8.87 18.45 -7.47
CA GLN A 83 -7.43 18.32 -7.25
C GLN A 83 -7.11 17.14 -6.33
N PHE A 84 -7.89 16.95 -5.27
CA PHE A 84 -7.73 15.80 -4.36
C PHE A 84 -8.05 14.49 -5.06
N HIS A 85 -9.07 14.49 -5.92
CA HIS A 85 -9.43 13.32 -6.72
C HIS A 85 -8.30 12.96 -7.69
N ALA A 86 -7.78 13.92 -8.45
CA ALA A 86 -6.64 13.71 -9.35
C ALA A 86 -5.39 13.21 -8.60
N ASN A 87 -5.09 13.80 -7.44
CA ASN A 87 -3.98 13.36 -6.60
C ASN A 87 -4.19 11.94 -6.06
N SER A 88 -5.44 11.56 -5.72
CA SER A 88 -5.78 10.21 -5.25
C SER A 88 -5.58 9.17 -6.34
N LEU A 89 -6.02 9.45 -7.57
CA LEU A 89 -5.81 8.55 -8.71
C LEU A 89 -4.32 8.34 -8.98
N ARG A 90 -3.56 9.43 -9.06
CA ARG A 90 -2.12 9.37 -9.29
C ARG A 90 -1.38 8.64 -8.17
N ALA A 91 -1.69 8.97 -6.91
CA ALA A 91 -1.04 8.35 -5.76
C ALA A 91 -1.35 6.84 -5.70
N LEU A 92 -2.60 6.43 -5.94
CA LEU A 92 -2.96 5.01 -5.93
C LEU A 92 -2.26 4.25 -7.07
N ALA A 93 -2.19 4.81 -8.27
CA ALA A 93 -1.43 4.22 -9.38
C ALA A 93 0.08 4.07 -9.04
N GLU A 94 0.70 5.11 -8.48
CA GLU A 94 2.10 5.04 -8.04
C GLU A 94 2.30 4.00 -6.92
N GLU A 95 1.34 3.86 -5.99
CA GLU A 95 1.42 2.87 -4.91
C GLU A 95 1.21 1.42 -5.39
N LEU A 96 0.38 1.20 -6.41
CA LEU A 96 0.27 -0.10 -7.08
C LEU A 96 1.58 -0.50 -7.77
N ILE A 97 2.20 0.41 -8.51
CA ILE A 97 3.51 0.18 -9.15
C ILE A 97 4.60 -0.10 -8.11
N ARG A 98 4.60 0.61 -6.98
CA ARG A 98 5.55 0.35 -5.89
C ARG A 98 5.30 -0.99 -5.21
N ALA A 99 4.05 -1.37 -5.01
CA ALA A 99 3.70 -2.68 -4.47
C ALA A 99 4.19 -3.81 -5.40
N ASP A 100 4.02 -3.65 -6.71
CA ASP A 100 4.53 -4.58 -7.73
C ASP A 100 6.07 -4.70 -7.68
N HIS A 101 6.79 -3.58 -7.68
CA HIS A 101 8.25 -3.58 -7.55
C HIS A 101 8.74 -4.29 -6.27
N LEU A 102 7.98 -4.21 -5.18
CA LEU A 102 8.30 -4.87 -3.91
C LEU A 102 7.77 -6.32 -3.84
N GLY A 103 7.13 -6.81 -4.91
CA GLY A 103 6.55 -8.15 -4.98
C GLY A 103 5.44 -8.38 -3.95
N LEU A 104 4.64 -7.35 -3.68
CA LEU A 104 3.54 -7.40 -2.71
C LEU A 104 2.24 -7.80 -3.43
N PRO A 105 1.59 -8.91 -3.04
CA PRO A 105 0.41 -9.42 -3.73
C PRO A 105 -0.85 -8.59 -3.51
N PHE A 106 -0.90 -7.77 -2.45
CA PHE A 106 -2.07 -7.00 -2.08
C PHE A 106 -1.71 -5.57 -1.66
N LEU A 107 -2.60 -4.64 -2.01
CA LEU A 107 -2.61 -3.26 -1.52
C LEU A 107 -3.98 -2.99 -0.89
N VAL A 108 -4.04 -2.97 0.44
CA VAL A 108 -5.24 -2.63 1.20
C VAL A 108 -5.56 -1.16 0.99
N MET A 109 -6.82 -0.82 0.70
CA MET A 109 -7.26 0.57 0.59
C MET A 109 -8.65 0.75 1.19
N HIS A 110 -8.91 1.95 1.69
CA HIS A 110 -10.27 2.39 1.95
C HIS A 110 -10.88 2.88 0.63
N PRO A 111 -12.11 2.47 0.27
CA PRO A 111 -12.75 2.90 -0.98
C PRO A 111 -12.79 4.42 -1.14
N GLY A 112 -13.19 5.13 -0.09
CA GLY A 112 -13.24 6.58 -0.04
C GLY A 112 -14.32 7.08 0.92
N ALA A 113 -14.46 8.41 0.98
CA ALA A 113 -15.50 9.10 1.72
C ALA A 113 -16.19 10.11 0.80
N HIS A 114 -17.52 10.04 0.73
CA HIS A 114 -18.35 10.86 -0.17
C HIS A 114 -18.54 12.32 0.31
N LEU A 115 -18.11 12.67 1.53
CA LEU A 115 -18.14 14.04 2.07
C LEU A 115 -19.50 14.74 1.93
N GLY A 116 -20.59 14.01 2.17
CA GLY A 116 -21.96 14.53 2.07
C GLY A 116 -22.60 14.44 0.68
N ALA A 117 -21.91 13.96 -0.36
CA ALA A 117 -22.48 13.78 -1.71
C ALA A 117 -23.51 12.63 -1.82
N GLY A 118 -23.64 11.79 -0.79
CA GLY A 118 -24.47 10.59 -0.78
C GLY A 118 -23.67 9.31 -1.08
N GLU A 119 -24.14 8.19 -0.53
CA GLU A 119 -23.50 6.88 -0.67
C GLU A 119 -23.44 6.41 -2.12
N GLU A 120 -24.57 6.48 -2.83
CA GLU A 120 -24.71 6.05 -4.23
C GLU A 120 -23.74 6.80 -5.16
N ALA A 121 -23.74 8.14 -5.11
CA ALA A 121 -22.80 8.96 -5.86
C ALA A 121 -21.33 8.67 -5.48
N GLY A 122 -21.07 8.35 -4.21
CA GLY A 122 -19.76 7.92 -3.73
C GLY A 122 -19.31 6.62 -4.37
N LEU A 123 -20.17 5.59 -4.37
CA LEU A 123 -19.90 4.28 -4.96
C LEU A 123 -19.69 4.35 -6.47
N GLU A 124 -20.52 5.11 -7.19
CA GLU A 124 -20.35 5.35 -8.63
C GLU A 124 -18.98 5.98 -8.93
N LYS A 125 -18.60 7.00 -8.15
CA LYS A 125 -17.33 7.69 -8.32
C LYS A 125 -16.13 6.80 -7.99
N ILE A 126 -16.21 5.98 -6.94
CA ILE A 126 -15.17 5.02 -6.58
C ILE A 126 -14.96 4.01 -7.71
N THR A 127 -16.05 3.45 -8.25
CA THR A 127 -15.99 2.47 -9.34
C THR A 127 -15.34 3.08 -10.59
N ALA A 128 -15.80 4.27 -11.01
CA ALA A 128 -15.20 4.98 -12.14
C ALA A 128 -13.71 5.32 -11.92
N SER A 129 -13.31 5.59 -10.68
CA SER A 129 -11.93 5.88 -10.30
C SER A 129 -11.03 4.64 -10.40
N ILE A 130 -11.53 3.48 -9.97
CA ILE A 130 -10.83 2.20 -10.10
C ILE A 130 -10.62 1.88 -11.59
N ASP A 131 -11.66 2.01 -12.41
CA ASP A 131 -11.57 1.81 -13.86
C ASP A 131 -10.56 2.75 -14.52
N ALA A 132 -10.49 4.00 -14.08
CA ALA A 132 -9.56 4.99 -14.61
C ALA A 132 -8.10 4.63 -14.30
N ILE A 133 -7.82 4.08 -13.12
CA ILE A 133 -6.47 3.67 -12.71
C ILE A 133 -5.97 2.51 -13.58
N TRP A 134 -6.80 1.50 -13.83
CA TRP A 134 -6.41 0.34 -14.65
C TRP A 134 -6.15 0.66 -16.12
N ARG A 135 -6.48 1.86 -16.59
CA ARG A 135 -6.16 2.32 -17.95
C ARG A 135 -4.77 2.94 -18.06
N VAL A 136 -4.10 3.20 -16.94
CA VAL A 136 -2.84 3.97 -16.89
C VAL A 136 -1.69 3.24 -16.20
N ILE A 137 -1.91 2.03 -15.69
CA ILE A 137 -0.88 1.15 -15.12
C ILE A 137 -0.72 -0.13 -15.93
#